data_AF-A0A7C6UUE1-F1
#
_entry.id   AF-A0A7C6UUE1-F1
#
_cell.length_a   1.000
_cell.length_b   1.000
_cell.length_c   1.000
_cell.angle_alpha   90.00
_cell.angle_beta   90.00
_cell.angle_gamma   90.00
#
_symmetry.space_group_name_H-M   'P 1'
#
loop_
_entity.id
_entity.type
_entity.pdbx_description
1 polymer ?
#
loop_
_entity_poly.entity_id
_entity_poly.type
_entity_poly.pdbx_seq_one_letter_code
_entity_poly.pdbx_strand_id
1 'polypeptide(L)' 'MLFDELAKFDPEIAAAISKEAERENDKLELIASENFVSPSVLAAQGSLLTNKYAEGYPG' A
#
# COMPACT_ATOMS: atom_id res chain seq x y z
N MET A 1 7.61 8.86 -9.55
CA MET A 1 7.37 8.86 -8.10
C MET A 1 6.63 7.57 -7.73
N LEU A 2 6.62 7.19 -6.45
CA LEU A 2 5.70 6.14 -5.99
C LEU A 2 4.27 6.61 -6.39
N PHE A 3 3.48 5.75 -7.04
CA PHE A 3 2.09 6.05 -7.47
C PHE A 3 1.89 7.00 -8.67
N ASP A 4 2.81 7.07 -9.65
CA ASP A 4 2.67 7.96 -10.82
C ASP A 4 1.34 7.80 -11.60
N GLU A 5 0.89 6.57 -11.81
CA GLU A 5 -0.38 6.32 -12.52
C GLU A 5 -1.60 6.75 -11.68
N LEU A 6 -1.54 6.56 -10.36
CA LEU A 6 -2.58 7.05 -9.46
C LEU A 6 -2.59 8.57 -9.44
N ALA A 7 -1.44 9.25 -9.41
CA ALA A 7 -1.37 10.70 -9.39
C ALA A 7 -1.96 11.35 -10.65
N LYS A 8 -1.85 10.69 -11.80
CA LYS A 8 -2.49 11.13 -13.06
C LYS A 8 -4.01 10.96 -13.03
N PHE A 9 -4.50 9.88 -12.42
CA PHE A 9 -5.92 9.56 -12.36
C PHE A 9 -6.65 10.31 -11.23
N ASP A 10 -6.06 10.29 -10.03
CA ASP A 10 -6.55 10.88 -8.79
C ASP A 10 -5.38 11.51 -7.99
N PRO A 11 -5.05 12.79 -8.28
CA PRO A 11 -3.97 13.48 -7.59
C PRO A 11 -4.24 13.77 -6.11
N GLU A 12 -5.52 13.83 -5.70
CA GLU A 12 -5.89 14.10 -4.30
C GLU A 12 -5.55 12.90 -3.42
N ILE A 13 -5.91 11.69 -3.85
CA ILE A 13 -5.58 10.45 -3.13
C ILE A 13 -4.06 10.21 -3.14
N ALA A 14 -3.38 10.44 -4.26
CA ALA A 14 -1.91 10.30 -4.31
C ALA A 14 -1.20 11.25 -3.32
N ALA A 15 -1.69 12.48 -3.19
CA ALA A 15 -1.18 13.45 -2.22
C ALA A 15 -1.48 13.03 -0.78
N ALA A 16 -2.66 12.47 -0.50
CA ALA A 16 -3.00 11.96 0.82
C ALA A 16 -2.09 10.80 1.26
N ILE A 17 -1.82 9.84 0.37
CA ILE A 17 -0.91 8.71 0.63
C ILE A 17 0.51 9.22 0.93
N SER A 18 0.99 10.19 0.16
CA SER A 18 2.33 10.77 0.36
C SER A 18 2.47 11.45 1.73
N LYS A 19 1.44 12.20 2.15
CA LYS A 19 1.41 12.84 3.48
C LYS A 19 1.36 11.83 4.62
N GLU A 20 0.68 10.71 4.44
CA GLU A 20 0.65 9.65 5.46
C GLU A 20 2.02 8.96 5.59
N ALA A 21 2.70 8.70 4.47
CA ALA A 21 4.06 8.18 4.51
C ALA A 21 5.03 9.14 5.23
N GLU A 22 4.89 10.45 5.06
CA GLU A 22 5.64 11.44 5.83
C GLU A 22 5.29 11.36 7.33
N ARG A 23 3.99 11.30 7.67
CA ARG A 23 3.52 11.18 9.06
C ARG A 23 4.10 9.96 9.78
N GLU A 24 4.10 8.81 9.12
CA GLU A 24 4.66 7.56 9.64
C GLU A 24 6.18 7.65 9.88
N ASN A 25 6.92 8.31 8.98
CA ASN A 25 8.37 8.49 9.12
C ASN A 25 8.77 9.49 10.21
N ASP A 26 7.94 10.51 10.45
CA ASP A 26 8.27 11.62 11.34
C ASP A 26 7.82 11.40 12.80
N LYS A 27 7.25 10.23 13.12
CA LYS A 27 6.71 9.92 14.46
C LYS A 27 7.27 8.63 15.05
N LEU A 28 7.32 8.59 16.37
CA LEU A 28 7.53 7.35 17.11
C LEU A 28 6.20 6.62 17.24
N GLU A 29 6.04 5.51 16.53
CA GLU A 29 4.85 4.67 16.64
C GLU A 29 4.97 3.74 17.86
N LEU A 30 4.08 3.94 18.84
CA LEU A 30 4.06 3.24 20.13
C LEU A 30 2.84 2.32 20.30
N ILE A 31 2.03 2.18 19.26
CA ILE A 31 0.87 1.30 19.27
C ILE A 31 1.38 -0.14 19.10
N ALA A 32 1.26 -0.95 20.15
CA ALA A 32 1.85 -2.29 20.21
C ALA A 32 1.38 -3.25 19.10
N SER A 33 0.23 -3.00 18.48
CA SER A 33 -0.33 -3.81 17.40
C SER A 33 0.01 -3.31 15.99
N GLU A 34 0.58 -2.11 15.85
CA GLU A 34 0.97 -1.55 14.55
C GLU A 34 2.38 -1.98 14.16
N ASN A 35 2.65 -2.03 12.86
CA ASN A 35 3.95 -2.44 12.32
C ASN A 35 4.13 -1.95 10.88
N PHE A 36 5.38 -1.93 10.42
CA PHE A 36 5.73 -1.61 9.03
C PHE A 36 6.00 -2.91 8.25
N VAL A 37 5.28 -3.10 7.16
CA VAL A 37 5.50 -4.24 6.26
C VAL A 37 6.70 -4.01 5.35
N SER A 38 7.30 -5.09 4.84
CA SER A 38 8.42 -4.96 3.91
C SER A 38 7.95 -4.46 2.52
N PRO A 39 8.84 -3.83 1.72
CA PRO A 39 8.52 -3.43 0.35
C PRO A 39 8.02 -4.59 -0.52
N SER A 40 8.49 -5.81 -0.26
CA SER A 40 8.05 -7.01 -1.00
C SER A 40 6.58 -7.34 -0.74
N VAL A 41 6.09 -7.15 0.49
CA VAL A 41 4.67 -7.36 0.84
C VAL A 41 3.80 -6.30 0.14
N LEU A 42 4.21 -5.03 0.17
CA LEU A 42 3.51 -3.95 -0.55
C LEU A 42 3.42 -4.22 -2.05
N ALA A 43 4.52 -4.68 -2.67
CA ALA A 43 4.54 -5.01 -4.09
C ALA A 43 3.58 -6.17 -4.44
N ALA A 44 3.51 -7.21 -3.60
CA ALA A 44 2.59 -8.33 -3.81
C ALA A 44 1.12 -7.89 -3.72
N GLN A 45 0.80 -6.97 -2.81
CA GLN A 45 -0.56 -6.47 -2.60
C GLN A 45 -1.13 -5.74 -3.83
N GLY A 46 -0.27 -5.03 -4.59
CA GLY A 46 -0.65 -4.35 -5.84
C GLY A 46 -0.54 -5.21 -7.10
N SER A 47 -0.42 -6.53 -6.97
CA SER A 47 -0.15 -7.42 -8.11
C SER A 47 -1.41 -7.84 -8.87
N LEU A 48 -1.21 -8.51 -10.02
CA LEU A 48 -2.25 -9.10 -10.86
C LEU A 48 -3.18 -10.09 -10.13
N LEU A 49 -2.79 -10.55 -8.93
CA LEU A 49 -3.64 -11.43 -8.11
C LEU A 49 -4.99 -10.79 -7.79
N THR A 50 -5.08 -9.45 -7.72
CA THR A 50 -6.36 -8.76 -7.49
C THR A 50 -7.40 -8.99 -8.59
N ASN A 51 -6.97 -9.38 -9.80
CA ASN A 51 -7.86 -9.63 -10.92
C ASN A 51 -8.46 -11.03 -10.88
N LYS A 52 -7.90 -11.93 -10.06
CA LYS A 52 -8.20 -13.35 -10.13
C LYS A 52 -9.31 -13.72 -9.14
N TYR A 53 -10.38 -14.28 -9.68
CA TYR A 53 -11.35 -15.04 -8.91
C TYR A 53 -10.91 -16.51 -8.84
N ALA A 54 -10.77 -17.06 -7.62
CA ALA A 54 -10.21 -18.38 -7.35
C ALA A 54 -11.04 -19.14 -6.30
N GLU A 55 -12.22 -19.60 -6.71
CA GLU A 55 -13.06 -20.49 -5.89
C GLU A 55 -12.47 -21.90 -5.79
N GLY A 56 -12.78 -22.59 -4.68
CA GLY A 56 -12.33 -23.95 -4.42
C GLY A 56 -11.06 -24.02 -3.58
N TYR A 57 -10.36 -25.16 -3.65
CA TYR A 57 -9.12 -25.41 -2.93
C TYR A 57 -7.99 -25.73 -3.92
N PRO A 58 -6.71 -25.48 -3.54
CA PRO A 58 -5.57 -26.02 -4.28
C PRO A 58 -5.68 -27.55 -4.40
N GLY A 59 -5.55 -28.08 -5.62
CA GLY A 59 -5.72 -29.50 -5.94
C GLY A 59 -5.77 -29.71 -7.45
#